data_AF-A0A921N3B5-F1
#
_entry.id   AF-A0A921N3B5-F1
#
_cell.length_a   1.000
_cell.length_b   1.000
_cell.length_c   1.000
_cell.angle_alpha   90.00
_cell.angle_beta   90.00
_cell.angle_gamma   90.00
#
_symmetry.space_group_name_H-M   'P 1'
#
loop_
_entity.id
_entity.type
_entity.pdbx_description
1 polymer ?
#
loop_
_entity_poly.entity_id
_entity_poly.type
_entity_poly.pdbx_seq_one_letter_code
_entity_poly.pdbx_strand_id
1 'polypeptide(L)'
;MNYKHITINERCCIDNFLDLGWSIRKIAKHLNRNAYTISRNIRRNYINGKYLAHIANETYINLIINLITTFYIKYIVNNILLSYSMTQNIRWFTNFYSTKHKYKSILFWLVDSKYLTSLLS
;
A
#
# COMPACT_ATOMS: atom_id res chain seq x y z
N MET A 1 6.71 -17.80 12.82
CA MET A 1 5.38 -17.20 13.11
C MET A 1 4.63 -17.05 11.80
N ASN A 2 3.47 -17.70 11.64
CA ASN A 2 2.66 -17.50 10.45
C ASN A 2 1.88 -16.17 10.64
N TYR A 3 2.27 -15.12 9.91
CA TYR A 3 1.66 -13.80 10.08
C TYR A 3 0.25 -13.79 9.51
N LYS A 4 -0.75 -13.98 10.36
CA LYS A 4 -2.15 -13.94 9.94
C LYS A 4 -2.65 -12.50 10.00
N HIS A 5 -2.93 -11.92 8.84
CA HIS A 5 -3.52 -10.58 8.74
C HIS A 5 -4.89 -10.52 9.42
N ILE A 6 -5.27 -9.33 9.91
CA ILE A 6 -6.60 -9.07 10.46
C ILE A 6 -7.55 -8.85 9.29
N THR A 7 -8.61 -9.66 9.22
CA THR A 7 -9.62 -9.61 8.17
C THR A 7 -10.55 -8.41 8.35
N ILE A 8 -11.30 -8.04 7.31
CA ILE A 8 -12.31 -6.97 7.41
C ILE A 8 -13.34 -7.26 8.51
N ASN A 9 -13.81 -8.51 8.62
CA ASN A 9 -14.77 -8.92 9.65
C ASN A 9 -14.21 -8.71 11.06
N GLU A 10 -12.96 -9.12 11.29
CA GLU A 10 -12.29 -8.90 12.57
C GLU A 10 -12.14 -7.39 12.88
N ARG A 11 -11.88 -6.54 11.87
CA ARG A 11 -11.82 -5.08 12.05
C ARG A 11 -13.18 -4.49 12.43
N CYS A 12 -14.25 -4.92 11.77
CA CYS A 12 -15.61 -4.49 12.13
C CYS A 12 -15.97 -4.91 13.57
N CYS A 13 -15.60 -6.12 13.97
CA CYS A 13 -15.77 -6.55 15.36
C CYS A 13 -14.98 -5.68 16.33
N ILE A 14 -13.70 -5.37 16.03
CA ILE A 14 -12.88 -4.49 16.87
C ILE A 14 -13.54 -3.12 17.04
N ASP A 15 -14.01 -2.51 15.94
CA ASP A 15 -14.67 -1.19 15.94
C ASP A 15 -15.91 -1.20 16.85
N ASN A 16 -16.82 -2.15 16.63
CA ASN A 16 -18.03 -2.31 17.45
C ASN A 16 -17.71 -2.58 18.93
N PHE A 17 -16.70 -3.40 19.23
CA PHE A 17 -16.34 -3.70 20.62
C PHE A 17 -15.66 -2.52 21.32
N LEU A 18 -14.91 -1.70 20.60
CA LEU A 18 -14.35 -0.46 21.14
C LEU A 18 -15.45 0.55 21.46
N ASP A 19 -16.46 0.68 20.59
CA ASP A 19 -17.65 1.51 20.85
C ASP A 19 -18.44 1.01 22.07
N LEU A 20 -18.45 -0.30 22.33
CA LEU A 20 -19.00 -0.92 23.54
C LEU A 20 -18.10 -0.79 24.78
N GLY A 21 -16.95 -0.11 24.69
CA GLY A 21 -16.02 0.11 25.79
C GLY A 21 -15.22 -1.12 26.22
N TRP A 22 -15.07 -2.13 25.36
CA TRP A 22 -14.31 -3.33 25.70
C TRP A 22 -12.80 -3.07 25.74
N SER A 23 -12.12 -3.71 26.69
CA SER A 23 -10.66 -3.67 26.75
C SER A 23 -10.01 -4.47 25.62
N ILE A 24 -8.83 -4.04 25.16
CA ILE A 24 -8.07 -4.72 24.10
C ILE A 24 -7.84 -6.21 24.42
N ARG A 25 -7.56 -6.56 25.70
CA ARG A 25 -7.36 -7.95 26.12
C ARG A 25 -8.63 -8.79 25.97
N LYS A 26 -9.81 -8.21 26.29
CA LYS A 26 -11.10 -8.87 26.13
C LYS A 26 -11.41 -9.12 24.65
N ILE A 27 -11.20 -8.12 23.80
CA ILE A 27 -11.36 -8.21 22.34
C ILE A 27 -10.44 -9.28 21.75
N ALA A 28 -9.17 -9.27 22.16
CA ALA A 28 -8.17 -10.22 21.70
C ALA A 28 -8.53 -11.67 22.04
N LYS A 29 -9.01 -11.92 23.27
CA LYS A 29 -9.49 -13.24 23.69
C LYS A 29 -10.72 -13.68 22.88
N HIS A 30 -11.64 -12.75 22.59
CA HIS A 30 -12.84 -13.05 21.81
C HIS A 30 -12.52 -13.39 20.35
N LEU A 31 -11.59 -12.68 19.74
CA LEU A 31 -11.16 -12.91 18.35
C LEU A 31 -10.10 -14.02 18.22
N ASN A 32 -9.71 -14.67 19.32
CA ASN A 32 -8.60 -15.62 19.36
C ASN A 32 -7.31 -15.06 18.69
N ARG A 33 -7.03 -13.78 18.95
CA ARG A 33 -5.86 -13.06 18.43
C ARG A 33 -4.94 -12.63 19.57
N ASN A 34 -3.67 -12.41 19.25
CA ASN A 34 -2.75 -11.80 20.19
C ASN A 34 -3.15 -10.34 20.46
N ALA A 35 -3.23 -9.97 21.74
CA ALA A 35 -3.52 -8.60 22.18
C ALA A 35 -2.55 -7.57 21.59
N TYR A 36 -1.29 -7.94 21.38
CA TYR A 36 -0.31 -7.08 20.72
C TYR A 36 -0.71 -6.75 19.27
N THR A 37 -1.20 -7.74 18.52
CA THR A 37 -1.63 -7.56 17.13
C THR A 37 -2.84 -6.64 17.05
N ILE A 38 -3.82 -6.82 17.94
CA ILE A 38 -5.00 -5.95 18.04
C ILE A 38 -4.60 -4.53 18.41
N SER A 39 -3.78 -4.36 19.47
CA SER A 39 -3.28 -3.05 19.90
C SER A 39 -2.54 -2.32 18.79
N ARG A 40 -1.64 -3.02 18.09
CA ARG A 40 -0.88 -2.46 16.98
C ARG A 40 -1.78 -2.06 15.82
N ASN A 41 -2.83 -2.82 15.53
CA ASN A 41 -3.80 -2.49 14.50
C ASN A 41 -4.62 -1.24 14.86
N ILE A 42 -5.11 -1.17 16.10
CA ILE A 42 -5.86 -0.02 16.62
C ILE A 42 -4.99 1.23 16.53
N ARG A 43 -3.80 1.21 17.15
CA ARG A 43 -2.89 2.37 17.19
C ARG A 43 -2.54 2.93 15.81
N ARG A 44 -2.42 2.06 14.80
CA ARG A 44 -2.09 2.47 13.42
C ARG A 44 -3.25 3.11 12.67
N ASN A 45 -4.49 2.79 13.04
CA ASN A 45 -5.70 3.24 12.34
C ASN A 45 -6.62 4.01 13.30
N TYR A 46 -6.06 4.57 14.35
CA TYR A 46 -6.77 5.43 15.29
C TYR A 46 -6.66 6.86 14.77
N ILE A 47 -7.75 7.37 14.23
CA ILE A 47 -7.81 8.66 13.53
C ILE A 47 -8.88 9.49 14.23
N ASN A 48 -8.53 10.74 14.58
CA ASN A 48 -9.45 11.69 15.21
C ASN A 48 -10.15 11.14 16.47
N GLY A 49 -9.44 10.35 17.28
CA GLY A 49 -9.98 9.81 18.53
C GLY A 49 -10.89 8.57 18.35
N LYS A 50 -11.00 8.03 17.13
CA LYS A 50 -11.79 6.82 16.89
C LYS A 50 -11.05 5.83 16.00
N TYR A 51 -11.30 4.54 16.23
CA TYR A 51 -10.89 3.49 15.30
C TYR A 51 -12.01 3.30 14.28
N LEU A 52 -11.70 3.26 12.99
CA LEU A 52 -12.70 3.05 11.94
C LEU A 52 -12.32 1.86 11.08
N ALA A 53 -13.15 0.80 11.09
CA ALA A 53 -12.84 -0.46 10.42
C ALA A 53 -12.60 -0.31 8.90
N HIS A 54 -13.44 0.48 8.23
CA HIS A 54 -13.38 0.69 6.78
C HIS A 54 -12.08 1.38 6.37
N ILE A 55 -11.69 2.46 7.07
CA ILE A 55 -10.44 3.18 6.82
C ILE A 55 -9.26 2.24 7.07
N ALA A 56 -9.28 1.48 8.16
CA ALA A 56 -8.20 0.55 8.49
C ALA A 56 -8.01 -0.54 7.43
N ASN A 57 -9.07 -0.92 6.73
CA ASN A 57 -9.02 -1.87 5.62
C ASN A 57 -8.54 -1.21 4.33
N GLU A 58 -9.04 -0.01 4.02
CA GLU A 58 -8.62 0.76 2.86
C GLU A 58 -7.12 1.08 2.89
N THR A 59 -6.60 1.50 4.05
CA THR A 59 -5.16 1.73 4.22
C THR A 59 -4.34 0.46 3.95
N TYR A 60 -4.82 -0.71 4.37
CA TYR A 60 -4.17 -1.98 4.10
C TYR A 60 -4.21 -2.37 2.62
N ILE A 61 -5.35 -2.18 1.94
CA ILE A 61 -5.49 -2.43 0.50
C ILE A 61 -4.58 -1.50 -0.29
N ASN A 62 -4.54 -0.21 0.05
CA ASN A 62 -3.67 0.77 -0.60
C ASN A 62 -2.19 0.40 -0.45
N LEU A 63 -1.77 -0.12 0.71
CA LEU A 63 -0.42 -0.64 0.89
C LEU A 63 -0.12 -1.82 -0.04
N ILE A 64 -1.05 -2.76 -0.19
CA ILE A 64 -0.89 -3.90 -1.12
C ILE A 64 -0.77 -3.41 -2.55
N ILE A 65 -1.68 -2.51 -2.98
CA ILE A 65 -1.66 -1.95 -4.33
C ILE A 65 -0.33 -1.25 -4.59
N ASN A 66 0.15 -0.44 -3.65
CA ASN A 66 1.45 0.24 -3.76
C ASN A 66 2.63 -0.74 -3.84
N LEU A 67 2.59 -1.84 -3.10
CA LEU A 67 3.62 -2.88 -3.19
C LEU A 67 3.60 -3.58 -4.55
N ILE A 68 2.42 -3.88 -5.08
CA ILE A 68 2.27 -4.50 -6.40
C ILE A 68 2.74 -3.54 -7.51
N THR A 69 2.33 -2.27 -7.45
CA THR A 69 2.75 -1.27 -8.45
C THR A 69 4.25 -1.06 -8.42
N THR A 70 4.86 -0.92 -7.24
CA THR A 70 6.32 -0.80 -7.10
C THR A 70 7.06 -2.03 -7.60
N PHE A 71 6.57 -3.24 -7.31
CA PHE A 71 7.16 -4.48 -7.84
C PHE A 71 7.06 -4.54 -9.37
N TYR A 72 5.88 -4.22 -9.92
CA TYR A 72 5.64 -4.26 -11.36
C TYR A 72 6.49 -3.22 -12.11
N ILE A 73 6.61 -2.01 -11.57
CA ILE A 73 7.50 -0.97 -12.10
C ILE A 73 8.95 -1.45 -12.09
N LYS A 74 9.43 -2.00 -10.96
CA LYS A 74 10.79 -2.55 -10.85
C LYS A 74 11.04 -3.67 -11.86
N TYR A 75 10.05 -4.54 -12.08
CA TYR A 75 10.15 -5.60 -13.07
C TYR A 75 10.27 -5.06 -14.51
N ILE A 76 9.44 -4.08 -14.87
CA ILE A 76 9.48 -3.43 -16.20
C ILE A 76 10.83 -2.76 -16.42
N VAL A 77 11.31 -1.97 -15.45
CA VAL A 77 12.61 -1.28 -15.57
C VAL A 77 13.73 -2.29 -15.78
N ASN A 78 13.77 -3.35 -14.97
CA ASN A 78 14.89 -4.28 -15.00
C ASN A 78 14.90 -5.22 -16.21
N ASN A 79 13.73 -5.65 -16.71
CA ASN A 79 13.66 -6.65 -17.79
C ASN A 79 13.43 -6.02 -19.17
N ILE A 80 12.68 -4.91 -19.22
CA ILE A 80 12.33 -4.26 -20.48
C ILE A 80 13.28 -3.08 -20.67
N LEU A 81 13.24 -2.05 -19.83
CA LEU A 81 13.97 -0.80 -20.14
C LEU A 81 15.50 -0.96 -20.19
N LEU A 82 16.10 -1.85 -19.39
CA LEU A 82 17.55 -2.09 -19.43
C LEU A 82 18.03 -2.88 -20.67
N SER A 83 17.14 -3.52 -21.44
CA SER A 83 17.50 -4.30 -22.63
C SER A 83 17.37 -3.53 -23.96
N TYR A 84 16.76 -2.34 -23.93
CA TYR A 84 16.51 -1.50 -25.12
C TYR A 84 17.40 -0.25 -25.12
N SER A 85 17.67 0.29 -26.32
CA SER A 85 18.40 1.56 -26.45
C SER A 85 17.56 2.75 -25.98
N MET A 86 18.23 3.84 -25.57
CA MET A 86 17.60 5.04 -24.99
C MET A 86 16.45 5.60 -25.86
N THR A 87 16.60 5.57 -27.19
CA THR A 87 15.58 6.05 -28.15
C THR A 87 14.38 5.11 -28.27
N GLN A 88 14.60 3.81 -28.11
CA GLN A 88 13.53 2.80 -28.11
C GLN A 88 12.69 2.87 -26.82
N ASN A 89 13.34 3.11 -25.67
CA ASN A 89 12.67 3.33 -24.39
C ASN A 89 11.75 4.57 -24.43
N ILE A 90 12.24 5.69 -24.97
CA ILE A 90 11.45 6.93 -25.11
C ILE A 90 10.23 6.69 -26.02
N ARG A 91 10.41 6.00 -27.16
CA ARG A 91 9.32 5.69 -28.10
C ARG A 91 8.28 4.72 -27.53
N TRP A 92 8.71 3.74 -26.73
CA TRP A 92 7.78 2.83 -26.06
C TRP A 92 6.96 3.56 -25.00
N PHE A 93 7.60 4.45 -24.23
CA PHE A 93 6.97 5.21 -23.16
C PHE A 93 5.92 6.22 -23.68
N THR A 94 6.23 6.90 -24.80
CA THR A 94 5.30 7.86 -25.43
C THR A 94 4.05 7.17 -25.99
N ASN A 95 4.20 5.97 -26.58
CA ASN A 95 3.09 5.15 -27.06
C ASN A 95 2.25 4.53 -25.92
N PHE A 96 2.88 4.20 -24.78
CA PHE A 96 2.15 3.70 -23.61
C PHE A 96 1.28 4.81 -22.97
N TYR A 97 1.78 6.04 -22.88
CA TYR A 97 1.03 7.16 -22.30
C TYR A 97 -0.08 7.70 -23.21
N SER A 98 0.10 7.69 -24.54
CA SER A 98 -0.93 8.14 -25.48
C SER A 98 -2.20 7.27 -25.42
N THR A 99 -2.09 6.04 -24.90
CA THR A 99 -3.21 5.09 -24.83
C THR A 99 -3.89 5.02 -23.46
N LYS A 100 -3.29 5.53 -22.37
CA LYS A 100 -3.87 5.50 -21.01
C LYS A 100 -3.61 6.79 -20.20
N HIS A 101 -4.49 7.76 -20.37
CA HIS A 101 -4.47 9.10 -19.76
C HIS A 101 -4.59 9.23 -18.21
N LYS A 102 -4.47 8.17 -17.39
CA LYS A 102 -4.94 8.20 -15.98
C LYS A 102 -3.91 8.12 -14.85
N TYR A 103 -2.61 8.01 -15.09
CA TYR A 103 -1.65 7.75 -13.99
C TYR A 103 -0.56 8.83 -13.86
N LYS A 104 -0.98 10.04 -13.45
CA LYS A 104 -0.11 11.18 -13.11
C LYS A 104 0.92 10.86 -12.00
N SER A 105 0.72 9.78 -11.24
CA SER A 105 1.59 9.33 -10.14
C SER A 105 2.90 8.67 -10.57
N ILE A 106 2.93 8.03 -11.75
CA ILE A 106 4.12 7.31 -12.25
C ILE A 106 5.17 8.30 -12.76
N LEU A 107 4.74 9.41 -13.36
CA LEU A 107 5.61 10.48 -13.85
C LEU A 107 6.38 11.15 -12.69
N PHE A 108 5.73 11.40 -11.55
CA PHE A 108 6.37 11.95 -10.36
C PHE A 108 7.48 11.02 -9.82
N TRP A 109 7.22 9.71 -9.82
CA TRP A 109 8.18 8.71 -9.32
C TRP A 109 9.39 8.52 -10.24
N LEU A 110 9.22 8.65 -11.56
CA LEU A 110 10.33 8.52 -12.52
C LEU A 110 11.17 9.80 -12.63
N VAL A 111 10.55 10.98 -12.48
CA VAL A 111 11.26 12.26 -12.43
C VAL A 111 12.11 12.38 -11.17
N ASP A 112 11.64 11.87 -10.02
CA ASP A 112 12.41 11.84 -8.76
C ASP A 112 13.44 10.69 -8.69
N SER A 113 13.25 9.62 -9.45
CA SER A 113 14.27 8.58 -9.56
C SER A 113 15.47 9.17 -10.30
N LYS A 114 16.65 9.13 -9.65
CA LYS A 114 18.02 9.53 -10.06
C LYS A 114 18.45 9.48 -11.56
N TYR A 115 17.62 9.02 -12.48
CA TYR A 115 17.87 8.98 -13.92
C TYR A 115 18.03 10.35 -14.58
N LEU A 116 17.41 11.42 -14.06
CA LEU A 116 17.61 12.78 -14.59
C LEU A 116 18.84 13.49 -14.03
N THR A 117 19.28 13.16 -12.81
CA THR A 117 20.46 13.79 -12.20
C THR A 117 21.78 13.39 -12.84
N SER A 118 21.83 12.27 -13.56
CA SER A 118 22.99 11.88 -14.38
C SER A 118 22.97 12.45 -15.81
N LEU A 119 21.96 13.27 -16.15
CA LEU A 119 21.76 13.80 -17.51
C LEU A 119 22.02 15.32 -17.60
N LEU A 120 22.32 15.99 -16.48
CA LEU A 120 22.67 17.42 -16.41
C LEU A 120 24.11 17.65 -15.88
N SER A 121 24.92 16.60 -15.79
CA SER A 121 26.38 16.66 -15.55
C SER A 121 27.10 16.02 -16.74
#